data_AF-A0A9P0PTV8-F1
#
_entry.id   AF-A0A9P0PTV8-F1
#
_cell.length_a   1.000
_cell.length_b   1.000
_cell.length_c   1.000
_cell.angle_alpha   90.00
_cell.angle_beta   90.00
_cell.angle_gamma   90.00
#
_symmetry.space_group_name_H-M   'P 1'
#
loop_
_entity.id
_entity.type
_entity.pdbx_description
1 polymer ?
#
loop_
_entity_poly.entity_id
_entity_poly.type
_entity_poly.pdbx_seq_one_letter_code
_entity_poly.pdbx_strand_id
1 'polypeptide(L)'
;MCLAVIISLLSKLFNILKDESSLDLQVDYVSLWPVTISNANSYDVTAVSDLLWDVVTYALKEHPTNIPFSVSWLRLMGDLNFASCHYRISLSYYLKSLSIYYDYFNIPVRPDDPIFRRMIKCCTTLGCHTQAAVLCQFLEETDYTLAFRILSDPKTCNDAVDAYYHCFWDISILEFLIYHHHKRGEFQRKKCAVQIIGMLELNASNNEEIQQEASNLRKSTFLRALCKQYVF
;
A
#
# COMPACT_ATOMS: atom_id res chain seq x y z
N MET A 1 -17.90 -7.86 18.60
CA MET A 1 -18.52 -6.52 18.73
C MET A 1 -17.83 -5.68 19.80
N CYS A 2 -17.75 -6.12 21.07
CA CYS A 2 -17.11 -5.32 22.14
C CYS A 2 -15.65 -4.91 21.82
N LEU A 3 -14.81 -5.84 21.33
CA LEU A 3 -13.43 -5.52 20.93
C LEU A 3 -13.37 -4.44 19.84
N ALA A 4 -14.25 -4.48 18.84
CA ALA A 4 -14.27 -3.48 17.77
C ALA A 4 -14.59 -2.07 18.28
N VAL A 5 -15.47 -1.96 19.29
CA VAL A 5 -15.81 -0.67 19.94
C VAL A 5 -14.65 -0.17 20.79
N ILE A 6 -13.96 -1.05 21.52
CA ILE A 6 -12.77 -0.68 22.30
C ILE A 6 -11.64 -0.21 21.39
N ILE A 7 -11.40 -0.94 20.30
CA ILE A 7 -10.38 -0.61 19.30
C ILE A 7 -10.69 0.74 18.64
N SER A 8 -11.96 1.01 18.28
CA SER A 8 -12.32 2.28 17.65
C SER A 8 -12.17 3.47 18.61
N LEU A 9 -12.48 3.28 19.90
CA LEU A 9 -12.24 4.29 20.95
C LEU A 9 -10.76 4.63 21.08
N LEU A 10 -9.94 3.59 21.26
CA LEU A 10 -8.49 3.75 21.44
C LEU A 10 -7.83 4.34 20.21
N SER A 11 -8.28 3.96 19.01
CA SER A 11 -7.78 4.52 17.75
C SER A 11 -8.19 5.99 17.59
N LYS A 12 -9.43 6.36 17.96
CA LYS A 12 -9.82 7.78 17.97
C LYS A 12 -8.96 8.57 18.95
N LEU A 13 -8.74 8.05 20.15
CA LEU A 13 -7.92 8.69 21.16
C LEU A 13 -6.48 8.86 20.65
N PHE A 14 -5.90 7.84 20.02
CA PHE A 14 -4.60 7.91 19.38
C PHE A 14 -4.54 9.02 18.33
N ASN A 15 -5.51 9.10 17.40
CA ASN A 15 -5.51 10.12 16.34
C ASN A 15 -5.58 11.53 16.93
N ILE A 16 -6.44 11.76 17.93
CA ILE A 16 -6.56 13.06 18.61
C ILE A 16 -5.26 13.44 19.31
N LEU A 17 -4.62 12.48 19.99
CA LEU A 17 -3.42 12.74 20.78
C LEU A 17 -2.15 12.89 19.94
N LYS A 18 -2.09 12.22 18.79
CA LYS A 18 -0.97 12.37 17.84
C LYS A 18 -1.07 13.65 17.02
N ASP A 19 -2.28 14.11 16.70
CA ASP A 19 -2.55 15.34 15.94
C ASP A 19 -1.74 15.44 14.62
N GLU A 20 -1.51 14.29 13.98
CA GLU A 20 -0.79 14.17 12.71
C GLU A 20 -1.67 13.42 11.72
N SER A 21 -2.42 14.15 10.90
CA SER A 21 -3.41 13.58 9.97
C SER A 21 -2.85 12.55 8.99
N SER A 22 -1.56 12.62 8.66
CA SER A 22 -0.88 11.60 7.85
C SER A 22 -0.77 10.23 8.52
N LEU A 23 -0.84 10.19 9.85
CA LEU A 23 -0.74 8.98 10.68
C LEU A 23 -2.09 8.51 11.22
N ASP A 24 -3.19 9.15 10.83
CA ASP A 24 -4.53 8.80 11.32
C ASP A 24 -4.85 7.33 11.08
N LEU A 25 -5.14 6.62 12.16
CA LEU A 25 -5.57 5.23 12.12
C LEU A 25 -6.97 5.15 11.53
N GLN A 26 -7.15 4.27 10.55
CA GLN A 26 -8.44 4.08 9.89
C GLN A 26 -9.12 2.84 10.45
N VAL A 27 -10.25 3.04 11.13
CA VAL A 27 -11.04 1.94 11.70
C VAL A 27 -12.53 2.22 11.62
N ASP A 28 -13.30 1.13 11.64
CA ASP A 28 -14.75 1.18 11.75
C ASP A 28 -15.18 1.86 13.06
N TYR A 29 -16.36 2.46 13.06
CA TYR A 29 -16.99 3.07 14.24
C TYR A 29 -16.25 4.28 14.87
N VAL A 30 -15.21 4.82 14.22
CA VAL A 30 -14.50 6.03 14.70
C VAL A 30 -15.42 7.24 14.80
N SER A 31 -16.45 7.31 13.96
CA SER A 31 -17.47 8.37 13.97
C SER A 31 -18.37 8.38 15.20
N LEU A 32 -18.36 7.33 16.04
CA LEU A 32 -19.11 7.29 17.29
C LEU A 32 -18.51 8.19 18.38
N TRP A 33 -17.23 8.58 18.22
CA TRP A 33 -16.46 9.24 19.26
C TRP A 33 -16.27 10.75 18.98
N PRO A 34 -16.17 11.59 20.02
CA PRO A 34 -15.98 13.02 19.85
C PRO A 34 -14.67 13.33 19.11
N VAL A 35 -14.65 14.44 18.37
CA VAL A 35 -13.47 14.87 17.59
C VAL A 35 -12.39 15.49 18.48
N THR A 36 -12.77 15.98 19.66
CA THR A 36 -11.88 16.64 20.62
C THR A 36 -12.06 16.04 22.01
N ILE A 37 -10.99 16.01 22.80
CA ILE A 37 -11.02 15.66 24.21
C ILE A 37 -10.58 16.85 25.07
N SER A 38 -11.15 16.97 26.26
CA SER A 38 -10.69 17.97 27.23
C SER A 38 -9.33 17.55 27.80
N ASN A 39 -8.43 18.52 28.02
CA ASN A 39 -7.12 18.28 28.61
C ASN A 39 -6.27 17.21 27.87
N ALA A 40 -6.18 17.26 26.54
CA ALA A 40 -5.40 16.28 25.75
C ALA A 40 -3.98 16.05 26.30
N ASN A 41 -3.33 17.10 26.80
CA ASN A 41 -1.99 17.04 27.39
C ASN A 41 -1.89 16.21 28.69
N SER A 42 -3.00 15.85 29.33
CA SER A 42 -2.98 14.99 30.53
C SER A 42 -2.98 13.49 30.19
N TYR A 43 -3.13 13.13 28.92
CA TYR A 43 -3.13 11.74 28.49
C TYR A 43 -1.73 11.33 28.05
N ASP A 44 -1.35 10.09 28.37
CA ASP A 44 -0.13 9.48 27.87
C ASP A 44 -0.39 8.79 26.53
N VAL A 45 0.10 9.40 25.45
CA VAL A 45 -0.03 8.89 24.08
C VAL A 45 0.64 7.52 23.93
N THR A 46 1.72 7.26 24.66
CA THR A 46 2.46 6.00 24.62
C THR A 46 1.61 4.91 25.24
N ALA A 47 1.06 5.14 26.43
CA ALA A 47 0.16 4.18 27.09
C ALA A 47 -1.08 3.85 26.23
N VAL A 48 -1.66 4.85 25.54
CA VAL A 48 -2.77 4.62 24.61
C VAL A 48 -2.34 3.76 23.42
N SER A 49 -1.16 4.04 22.85
CA SER A 49 -0.59 3.28 21.74
C SER A 49 -0.30 1.82 22.14
N ASP A 50 0.30 1.60 23.31
CA ASP A 50 0.64 0.27 23.83
C ASP A 50 -0.63 -0.54 24.11
N LEU A 51 -1.62 0.06 24.77
CA LEU A 51 -2.89 -0.61 25.03
C LEU A 51 -3.63 -0.94 23.72
N LEU A 52 -3.62 -0.03 22.75
CA LEU A 52 -4.21 -0.27 21.43
C LEU A 52 -3.51 -1.45 20.73
N TRP A 53 -2.18 -1.49 20.78
CA TRP A 53 -1.39 -2.59 20.23
C TRP A 53 -1.74 -3.93 20.88
N ASP A 54 -1.81 -3.98 22.21
CA ASP A 54 -2.15 -5.20 22.95
C ASP A 54 -3.55 -5.71 22.62
N VAL A 55 -4.54 -4.81 22.58
CA VAL A 55 -5.93 -5.15 22.27
C VAL A 55 -6.07 -5.65 20.83
N VAL A 56 -5.42 -5.00 19.86
CA VAL A 56 -5.43 -5.44 18.45
C VAL A 56 -4.73 -6.78 18.29
N THR A 57 -3.59 -6.97 18.96
CA THR A 57 -2.85 -8.24 18.95
C THR A 57 -3.70 -9.38 19.53
N TYR A 58 -4.35 -9.13 20.66
CA TYR A 58 -5.29 -10.08 21.26
C TYR A 58 -6.47 -10.38 20.32
N ALA A 59 -7.07 -9.36 19.72
CA ALA A 59 -8.20 -9.51 18.81
C ALA A 59 -7.85 -10.35 17.57
N LEU A 60 -6.67 -10.14 16.98
CA LEU A 60 -6.16 -10.93 15.85
C LEU A 60 -5.87 -12.39 16.23
N LYS A 61 -5.44 -12.63 17.48
CA LYS A 61 -5.18 -13.99 17.98
C LYS A 61 -6.48 -14.78 18.19
N GLU A 62 -7.50 -14.17 18.78
CA GLU A 62 -8.77 -14.84 19.12
C GLU A 62 -9.69 -15.00 17.91
N HIS A 63 -9.53 -14.20 16.86
CA HIS A 63 -10.36 -14.24 15.65
C HIS A 63 -9.52 -14.39 14.37
N PRO A 64 -9.02 -15.60 14.07
CA PRO A 64 -8.17 -15.82 12.91
C PRO A 64 -8.93 -15.60 11.57
N THR A 65 -8.34 -14.72 10.76
CA THR A 65 -8.38 -14.49 9.29
C THR A 65 -9.63 -14.70 8.41
N ASN A 66 -10.80 -15.10 8.91
CA ASN A 66 -11.98 -15.37 8.06
C ASN A 66 -13.22 -14.49 8.36
N ILE A 67 -13.06 -13.42 9.15
CA ILE A 67 -14.16 -12.51 9.54
C ILE A 67 -13.85 -11.09 9.02
N PRO A 68 -14.83 -10.28 8.56
CA PRO A 68 -14.60 -8.91 8.10
C PRO A 68 -13.77 -8.06 9.08
N PHE A 69 -14.00 -8.21 10.39
CA PHE A 69 -13.24 -7.54 11.44
C PHE A 69 -11.73 -7.90 11.45
N SER A 70 -11.37 -9.14 11.07
CA SER A 70 -9.96 -9.53 11.02
C SER A 70 -9.20 -8.77 9.93
N VAL A 71 -9.86 -8.41 8.82
CA VAL A 71 -9.26 -7.61 7.75
C VAL A 71 -9.02 -6.17 8.21
N SER A 72 -10.01 -5.53 8.86
CA SER A 72 -9.84 -4.17 9.37
C SER A 72 -8.81 -4.09 10.51
N TRP A 73 -8.72 -5.11 11.35
CA TRP A 73 -7.67 -5.18 12.38
C TRP A 73 -6.27 -5.44 11.82
N LEU A 74 -6.14 -6.21 10.73
CA LEU A 74 -4.86 -6.33 10.03
C LEU A 74 -4.42 -5.01 9.42
N ARG A 75 -5.35 -4.25 8.82
CA ARG A 75 -5.08 -2.89 8.31
C ARG A 75 -4.62 -1.96 9.42
N LEU A 76 -5.34 -1.94 10.54
CA LEU A 76 -4.98 -1.16 11.72
C LEU A 76 -3.59 -1.54 12.26
N MET A 77 -3.24 -2.83 12.28
CA MET A 77 -1.92 -3.27 12.68
C MET A 77 -0.83 -2.78 11.70
N GLY A 78 -1.15 -2.70 10.41
CA GLY A 78 -0.32 -2.04 9.41
C GLY A 78 -0.09 -0.56 9.71
N ASP A 79 -1.15 0.14 10.12
CA ASP A 79 -1.13 1.57 10.46
C ASP A 79 -0.31 1.87 11.73
N LEU A 80 -0.46 1.05 12.78
CA LEU A 80 0.34 1.18 14.01
C LEU A 80 1.84 0.98 13.73
N ASN A 81 2.18 0.00 12.90
CA ASN A 81 3.56 -0.21 12.46
C ASN A 81 4.05 0.93 11.57
N PHE A 82 3.19 1.50 10.72
CA PHE A 82 3.52 2.65 9.89
C PHE A 82 3.85 3.87 10.75
N ALA A 83 2.99 4.20 11.73
CA ALA A 83 3.21 5.30 12.67
C ALA A 83 4.48 5.13 13.50
N SER A 84 4.83 3.88 13.82
CA SER A 84 6.08 3.52 14.50
C SER A 84 7.31 3.40 13.57
N CYS A 85 7.20 3.83 12.30
CA CYS A 85 8.27 3.74 11.29
C CYS A 85 8.77 2.30 10.97
N HIS A 86 8.01 1.27 11.34
CA HIS A 86 8.29 -0.13 11.02
C HIS A 86 7.77 -0.49 9.62
N TYR A 87 8.27 0.18 8.58
CA TYR A 87 7.72 0.14 7.21
C TYR A 87 7.64 -1.26 6.60
N ARG A 88 8.63 -2.14 6.85
CA ARG A 88 8.61 -3.51 6.33
C ARG A 88 7.49 -4.35 6.95
N ILE A 89 7.26 -4.18 8.26
CA ILE A 89 6.22 -4.89 9.00
C ILE A 89 4.85 -4.33 8.60
N SER A 90 4.73 -3.01 8.50
CA SER A 90 3.54 -2.33 8.00
C SER A 90 3.11 -2.86 6.62
N LEU A 91 4.04 -2.93 5.67
CA LEU A 91 3.79 -3.47 4.33
C LEU A 91 3.29 -4.92 4.37
N SER A 92 3.86 -5.76 5.25
CA SER A 92 3.40 -7.14 5.46
C SER A 92 1.93 -7.21 5.91
N TYR A 93 1.52 -6.37 6.87
CA TYR A 93 0.14 -6.34 7.36
C TYR A 93 -0.85 -5.82 6.32
N TYR A 94 -0.49 -4.79 5.53
CA TYR A 94 -1.32 -4.34 4.41
C TYR A 94 -1.52 -5.46 3.38
N LEU A 95 -0.45 -6.13 2.98
CA LEU A 95 -0.52 -7.25 2.04
C LEU A 95 -1.35 -8.42 2.57
N LYS A 96 -1.20 -8.78 3.86
CA LYS A 96 -2.07 -9.78 4.51
C LYS A 96 -3.54 -9.39 4.40
N SER A 97 -3.87 -8.15 4.76
CA SER A 97 -5.26 -7.66 4.71
C SER A 97 -5.84 -7.70 3.30
N LEU A 98 -5.09 -7.22 2.30
CA LEU A 98 -5.50 -7.22 0.90
C LEU A 98 -5.62 -8.65 0.35
N SER A 99 -4.70 -9.54 0.74
CA SER A 99 -4.72 -10.93 0.29
C SER A 99 -5.94 -11.70 0.80
N ILE A 100 -6.42 -11.40 2.01
CA ILE A 100 -7.66 -12.00 2.53
C ILE A 100 -8.86 -11.37 1.82
N TYR A 101 -8.89 -10.04 1.72
CA TYR A 101 -10.01 -9.31 1.13
C TYR A 101 -10.26 -9.66 -0.34
N TYR A 102 -9.19 -9.79 -1.13
CA TYR A 102 -9.27 -10.08 -2.56
C TYR A 102 -9.08 -11.57 -2.90
N ASP A 103 -9.31 -12.49 -1.95
CA ASP A 103 -9.14 -13.94 -2.12
C ASP A 103 -7.83 -14.29 -2.85
N TYR A 104 -6.72 -13.94 -2.22
CA TYR A 104 -5.36 -14.04 -2.77
C TYR A 104 -5.23 -13.43 -4.19
N PHE A 105 -5.93 -12.32 -4.39
CA PHE A 105 -6.00 -11.56 -5.63
C PHE A 105 -6.60 -12.34 -6.80
N ASN A 106 -7.48 -13.31 -6.51
CA ASN A 106 -8.30 -13.99 -7.52
C ASN A 106 -9.45 -13.12 -8.01
N ILE A 107 -9.87 -12.12 -7.23
CA ILE A 107 -10.86 -11.12 -7.64
C ILE A 107 -10.21 -9.76 -7.95
N PRO A 108 -10.81 -8.94 -8.85
CA PRO A 108 -10.24 -7.65 -9.26
C PRO A 108 -9.98 -6.70 -8.09
N VAL A 109 -8.74 -6.20 -8.02
CA VAL A 109 -8.30 -5.24 -7.00
C VAL A 109 -8.79 -3.84 -7.34
N ARG A 110 -9.59 -3.27 -6.45
CA ARG A 110 -10.12 -1.91 -6.57
C ARG A 110 -9.13 -0.91 -5.94
N PRO A 111 -9.16 0.37 -6.36
CA PRO A 111 -8.41 1.42 -5.68
C PRO A 111 -8.78 1.49 -4.20
N ASP A 112 -7.76 1.56 -3.35
CA ASP A 112 -7.83 1.78 -1.90
C ASP A 112 -6.70 2.77 -1.56
N ASP A 113 -6.91 4.02 -1.97
CA ASP A 113 -5.95 5.11 -1.92
C ASP A 113 -5.24 5.24 -0.56
N PRO A 114 -5.93 5.18 0.60
CA PRO A 114 -5.28 5.25 1.89
C PRO A 114 -4.22 4.16 2.10
N ILE A 115 -4.54 2.91 1.77
CA ILE A 115 -3.61 1.80 1.93
C ILE A 115 -2.47 1.89 0.92
N PHE A 116 -2.79 2.13 -0.35
CA PHE A 116 -1.75 2.16 -1.38
C PHE A 116 -0.80 3.35 -1.20
N ARG A 117 -1.25 4.51 -0.73
CA ARG A 117 -0.36 5.64 -0.37
C ARG A 117 0.60 5.27 0.75
N ARG A 118 0.14 4.53 1.77
CA ARG A 118 1.02 4.01 2.84
C ARG A 118 2.00 2.97 2.32
N MET A 119 1.55 2.05 1.46
CA MET A 119 2.43 1.07 0.81
C MET A 119 3.50 1.74 -0.06
N ILE A 120 3.14 2.76 -0.86
CA ILE A 120 4.08 3.55 -1.67
C ILE A 120 5.14 4.16 -0.75
N LYS A 121 4.72 4.82 0.34
CA LYS A 121 5.65 5.42 1.31
C LYS A 121 6.56 4.37 1.97
N CYS A 122 6.04 3.20 2.33
CA CYS A 122 6.83 2.08 2.84
C CYS A 122 7.90 1.67 1.81
N CYS A 123 7.52 1.39 0.56
CA CYS A 123 8.43 0.98 -0.50
C CYS A 123 9.50 2.06 -0.78
N THR A 124 9.12 3.34 -0.89
CA THR A 124 10.08 4.43 -1.07
C THR A 124 11.07 4.51 0.08
N THR A 125 10.62 4.38 1.32
CA THR A 125 11.49 4.49 2.51
C THR A 125 12.43 3.28 2.64
N LEU A 126 12.02 2.10 2.15
CA LEU A 126 12.84 0.89 2.08
C LEU A 126 13.81 0.88 0.88
N GLY A 127 13.73 1.87 -0.02
CA GLY A 127 14.52 1.94 -1.26
C GLY A 127 14.02 1.01 -2.37
N CYS A 128 12.80 0.48 -2.26
CA CYS A 128 12.15 -0.35 -3.28
C CYS A 128 11.39 0.56 -4.27
N HIS A 129 12.13 1.34 -5.06
CA HIS A 129 11.59 2.40 -5.90
C HIS A 129 10.73 1.89 -7.06
N THR A 130 11.07 0.75 -7.66
CA THR A 130 10.27 0.17 -8.75
C THR A 130 8.93 -0.33 -8.22
N GLN A 131 8.93 -0.99 -7.06
CA GLN A 131 7.69 -1.40 -6.40
C GLN A 131 6.81 -0.20 -6.05
N ALA A 132 7.40 0.88 -5.52
CA ALA A 132 6.68 2.11 -5.23
C ALA A 132 6.08 2.75 -6.49
N ALA A 133 6.82 2.76 -7.61
CA ALA A 133 6.35 3.28 -8.89
C ALA A 133 5.20 2.43 -9.47
N VAL A 134 5.27 1.09 -9.38
CA VAL A 134 4.16 0.21 -9.78
C VAL A 134 2.91 0.50 -8.95
N LEU A 135 3.06 0.67 -7.63
CA LEU A 135 1.98 1.00 -6.70
C LEU A 135 1.30 2.35 -7.02
N CYS A 136 1.98 3.31 -7.64
CA CYS A 136 1.36 4.59 -8.03
C CYS A 136 0.20 4.41 -9.01
N GLN A 137 0.17 3.32 -9.79
CA GLN A 137 -0.93 3.00 -10.71
C GLN A 137 -2.16 2.40 -10.00
N PHE A 138 -2.03 1.97 -8.73
CA PHE A 138 -3.14 1.39 -7.96
C PHE A 138 -4.09 2.42 -7.37
N LEU A 139 -3.69 3.69 -7.39
CA LEU A 139 -4.51 4.81 -6.94
C LEU A 139 -5.68 5.02 -7.92
N GLU A 140 -6.75 5.66 -7.45
CA GLU A 140 -7.89 6.03 -8.30
C GLU A 140 -7.44 6.89 -9.47
N GLU A 141 -6.64 7.92 -9.17
CA GLU A 141 -5.87 8.68 -10.15
C GLU A 141 -4.39 8.38 -9.98
N THR A 142 -3.74 7.99 -11.08
CA THR A 142 -2.31 7.66 -11.05
C THR A 142 -1.47 8.89 -10.70
N ASP A 143 -0.67 8.79 -9.63
CA ASP A 143 0.21 9.88 -9.20
C ASP A 143 1.51 9.90 -10.04
N TYR A 144 1.42 10.45 -11.25
CA TYR A 144 2.56 10.59 -12.16
C TYR A 144 3.71 11.40 -11.57
N THR A 145 3.39 12.44 -10.79
CA THR A 145 4.41 13.31 -10.19
C THR A 145 5.30 12.53 -9.24
N LEU A 146 4.68 11.70 -8.40
CA LEU A 146 5.41 10.83 -7.47
C LEU A 146 6.13 9.70 -8.22
N ALA A 147 5.46 9.02 -9.16
CA ALA A 147 6.05 7.94 -9.94
C ALA A 147 7.31 8.38 -10.69
N PHE A 148 7.24 9.50 -11.42
CA PHE A 148 8.38 10.04 -12.16
C PHE A 148 9.51 10.48 -11.23
N ARG A 149 9.19 11.09 -10.08
CA ARG A 149 10.20 11.45 -9.08
C ARG A 149 10.93 10.23 -8.55
N ILE A 150 10.20 9.17 -8.20
CA ILE A 150 10.76 7.91 -7.68
C ILE A 150 11.66 7.25 -8.74
N LEU A 151 11.17 7.13 -9.98
CA LEU A 151 11.93 6.52 -11.09
C LEU A 151 13.13 7.37 -11.53
N SER A 152 13.09 8.68 -11.28
CA SER A 152 14.20 9.60 -11.57
C SER A 152 15.38 9.45 -10.61
N ASP A 153 15.14 8.96 -9.40
CA ASP A 153 16.17 8.93 -8.34
C ASP A 153 17.36 8.06 -8.79
N PRO A 154 18.60 8.59 -8.82
CA PRO A 154 19.79 7.84 -9.20
C PRO A 154 20.27 6.89 -8.09
N LYS A 155 19.68 6.91 -6.89
CA LYS A 155 20.02 5.99 -5.81
C LYS A 155 19.81 4.54 -6.23
N THR A 156 20.67 3.69 -5.68
CA THR A 156 20.56 2.24 -5.81
C THR A 156 19.16 1.78 -5.41
N CYS A 157 18.49 1.09 -6.32
CA CYS A 157 17.21 0.48 -6.04
C CYS A 157 17.42 -0.85 -5.32
N ASN A 158 16.76 -1.04 -4.19
CA ASN A 158 16.83 -2.25 -3.38
C ASN A 158 15.80 -3.31 -3.79
N ASP A 159 15.16 -3.14 -4.96
CA ASP A 159 14.28 -4.14 -5.56
C ASP A 159 14.85 -4.67 -6.87
N ALA A 160 14.27 -5.76 -7.36
CA ALA A 160 14.68 -6.44 -8.59
C ALA A 160 14.25 -5.68 -9.88
N VAL A 161 14.23 -4.34 -9.85
CA VAL A 161 13.97 -3.38 -10.95
C VAL A 161 13.24 -3.95 -12.18
N ASP A 162 14.00 -4.48 -13.14
CA ASP A 162 13.50 -4.97 -14.42
C ASP A 162 12.57 -6.19 -14.31
N ALA A 163 12.68 -6.96 -13.23
CA ALA A 163 11.75 -8.04 -12.90
C ALA A 163 10.31 -7.55 -12.70
N TYR A 164 10.08 -6.27 -12.37
CA TYR A 164 8.74 -5.71 -12.18
C TYR A 164 8.20 -4.95 -13.40
N TYR A 165 8.93 -4.85 -14.52
CA TYR A 165 8.45 -4.06 -15.66
C TYR A 165 7.14 -4.59 -16.25
N HIS A 166 6.96 -5.91 -16.23
CA HIS A 166 5.72 -6.54 -16.66
C HIS A 166 4.51 -6.17 -15.79
N CYS A 167 4.71 -5.57 -14.61
CA CYS A 167 3.65 -5.09 -13.73
C CYS A 167 3.18 -3.66 -14.03
N PHE A 168 3.81 -2.93 -14.96
CA PHE A 168 3.30 -1.65 -15.43
C PHE A 168 2.24 -1.84 -16.52
N TRP A 169 1.15 -1.09 -16.42
CA TRP A 169 0.09 -0.99 -17.42
C TRP A 169 -0.12 0.44 -17.91
N ASP A 170 0.42 1.44 -17.20
CA ASP A 170 0.36 2.83 -17.62
C ASP A 170 1.44 3.15 -18.65
N ILE A 171 1.00 3.60 -19.82
CA ILE A 171 1.86 3.90 -20.97
C ILE A 171 2.77 5.08 -20.67
N SER A 172 2.27 6.12 -20.00
CA SER A 172 3.04 7.33 -19.68
C SER A 172 4.21 7.00 -18.75
N ILE A 173 4.00 6.13 -17.76
CA ILE A 173 5.06 5.64 -16.88
C ILE A 173 6.09 4.81 -17.65
N LEU A 174 5.65 3.92 -18.55
CA LEU A 174 6.55 3.13 -19.38
C LEU A 174 7.40 4.00 -20.33
N GLU A 175 6.80 5.00 -20.97
CA GLU A 175 7.51 5.97 -21.82
C GLU A 175 8.57 6.74 -21.03
N PHE A 176 8.18 7.24 -19.85
CA PHE A 176 9.09 7.91 -18.94
C PHE A 176 10.28 7.01 -18.56
N LEU A 177 10.01 5.76 -18.21
CA LEU A 177 11.02 4.77 -17.84
C LEU A 177 11.99 4.50 -19.01
N ILE A 178 11.47 4.35 -20.24
CA ILE A 178 12.28 4.16 -21.46
C ILE A 178 13.19 5.36 -21.71
N TYR A 179 12.64 6.58 -21.62
CA TYR A 179 13.40 7.82 -21.77
C TYR A 179 14.55 7.90 -20.76
N HIS A 180 14.26 7.58 -19.50
CA HIS A 180 15.23 7.70 -18.42
C HIS A 180 16.35 6.66 -18.53
N HIS A 181 16.03 5.39 -18.84
CA HIS A 181 17.05 4.38 -19.12
C HIS A 181 17.92 4.75 -20.32
N HIS A 182 17.32 5.34 -21.36
CA HIS A 182 18.08 5.81 -22.51
C HIS A 182 19.09 6.90 -22.11
N LYS A 183 18.65 7.88 -21.30
CA LYS A 183 19.53 8.94 -20.81
C LYS A 183 20.67 8.44 -19.92
N ARG A 184 20.44 7.37 -19.15
CA ARG A 184 21.46 6.75 -18.28
C ARG A 184 22.36 5.74 -19.01
N GLY A 185 22.14 5.46 -20.30
CA GLY A 185 22.87 4.43 -21.04
C GLY A 185 22.51 2.99 -20.62
N GLU A 186 21.38 2.79 -19.95
CA GLU A 186 20.91 1.49 -19.46
C GLU A 186 20.17 0.71 -20.57
N PHE A 187 20.90 0.32 -21.62
CA PHE A 187 20.31 -0.23 -22.85
C PHE A 187 19.48 -1.51 -22.65
N GLN A 188 19.89 -2.41 -21.76
CA GLN A 188 19.14 -3.65 -21.51
C GLN A 188 17.80 -3.36 -20.83
N ARG A 189 17.79 -2.51 -19.80
CA ARG A 189 16.55 -2.09 -19.13
C ARG A 189 15.63 -1.31 -20.05
N LYS A 190 16.18 -0.42 -20.89
CA LYS A 190 15.42 0.23 -21.96
C LYS A 190 14.76 -0.81 -22.86
N LYS A 191 15.49 -1.83 -23.32
CA LYS A 191 14.97 -2.89 -24.19
C LYS A 191 13.83 -3.65 -23.52
N CYS A 192 13.97 -4.02 -22.25
CA CYS A 192 12.89 -4.66 -21.48
C CYS A 192 11.64 -3.78 -21.42
N ALA A 193 11.78 -2.49 -21.08
CA ALA A 193 10.63 -1.58 -21.02
C ALA A 193 9.96 -1.38 -22.40
N VAL A 194 10.74 -1.31 -23.48
CA VAL A 194 10.24 -1.26 -24.87
C VAL A 194 9.46 -2.52 -25.24
N GLN A 195 9.86 -3.69 -24.75
CA GLN A 195 9.11 -4.93 -24.98
C GLN A 195 7.75 -4.91 -24.27
N ILE A 196 7.69 -4.37 -23.05
CA ILE A 196 6.44 -4.28 -22.29
C ILE A 196 5.47 -3.30 -22.94
N ILE A 197 5.90 -2.07 -23.26
CA ILE A 197 5.02 -1.08 -23.90
C ILE A 197 4.51 -1.54 -25.28
N GLY A 198 5.26 -2.41 -25.95
CA GLY A 198 4.88 -3.01 -27.23
C GLY A 198 3.88 -4.17 -27.13
N MET A 199 3.43 -4.56 -25.94
CA MET A 199 2.43 -5.61 -25.76
C MET A 199 1.05 -5.14 -26.24
N LEU A 200 0.38 -5.98 -27.03
CA LEU A 200 -0.92 -5.64 -27.65
C LEU A 200 -2.01 -5.30 -26.63
N GLU A 201 -2.00 -5.94 -25.48
CA GLU A 201 -2.95 -5.71 -24.39
C GLU A 201 -2.84 -4.31 -23.75
N LEU A 202 -1.69 -3.64 -23.89
CA LEU A 202 -1.46 -2.26 -23.40
C LEU A 202 -1.70 -1.20 -24.47
N ASN A 203 -2.23 -1.57 -25.64
CA ASN A 203 -2.51 -0.60 -26.68
C ASN A 203 -3.60 0.39 -26.23
N ALA A 204 -3.29 1.69 -26.27
CA ALA A 204 -4.21 2.77 -25.90
C ALA A 204 -5.52 2.77 -26.73
N SER A 205 -5.51 2.14 -27.91
CA SER A 205 -6.68 2.01 -28.79
C SER A 205 -7.59 0.82 -28.44
N ASN A 206 -7.18 -0.03 -27.48
CA ASN A 206 -8.04 -1.11 -26.99
C ASN A 206 -9.28 -0.53 -26.28
N ASN A 207 -10.35 -1.31 -26.22
CA ASN A 207 -11.51 -0.95 -25.42
C ASN A 207 -11.19 -0.99 -23.92
N GLU A 208 -12.06 -0.37 -23.11
CA GLU A 208 -11.88 -0.29 -21.66
C GLU A 208 -11.84 -1.67 -20.98
N GLU A 209 -12.57 -2.66 -21.53
CA GLU A 209 -12.60 -4.02 -20.99
C GLU A 209 -11.24 -4.70 -21.08
N ILE A 210 -10.57 -4.64 -22.24
CA ILE A 210 -9.22 -5.20 -22.44
C ILE A 210 -8.21 -4.46 -21.56
N GLN A 211 -8.29 -3.12 -21.49
CA GLN A 211 -7.40 -2.33 -20.63
C GLN A 211 -7.58 -2.70 -19.15
N GLN A 212 -8.83 -2.89 -18.72
CA GLN A 212 -9.15 -3.28 -17.36
C GLN A 212 -8.66 -4.69 -17.05
N GLU A 213 -8.85 -5.66 -17.94
CA GLU A 213 -8.32 -7.02 -17.79
C GLU A 213 -6.79 -7.04 -17.71
N ALA A 214 -6.11 -6.32 -18.61
CA ALA A 214 -4.65 -6.20 -18.62
C ALA A 214 -4.11 -5.59 -17.32
N SER A 215 -4.79 -4.56 -16.78
CA SER A 215 -4.44 -3.95 -15.50
C SER A 215 -4.69 -4.91 -14.33
N ASN A 216 -5.82 -5.62 -14.30
CA ASN A 216 -6.17 -6.55 -13.22
C ASN A 216 -5.18 -7.70 -13.13
N LEU A 217 -4.80 -8.29 -14.27
CA LEU A 217 -3.80 -9.35 -14.32
C LEU A 217 -2.46 -8.90 -13.71
N ARG A 218 -2.02 -7.68 -14.07
CA ARG A 218 -0.77 -7.09 -13.56
C ARG A 218 -0.85 -6.78 -12.07
N LYS A 219 -1.98 -6.23 -11.60
CA LYS A 219 -2.24 -5.98 -10.17
C LYS A 219 -2.11 -7.26 -9.35
N SER A 220 -2.81 -8.32 -9.75
CA SER A 220 -2.76 -9.62 -9.05
C SER A 220 -1.37 -10.24 -9.10
N THR A 221 -0.69 -10.18 -10.24
CA THR A 221 0.68 -10.69 -10.38
C THR A 221 1.64 -9.97 -9.44
N PHE A 222 1.58 -8.64 -9.43
CA PHE A 222 2.42 -7.80 -8.59
C PHE A 222 2.17 -8.03 -7.09
N LEU A 223 0.91 -7.99 -6.65
CA LEU A 223 0.59 -8.15 -5.23
C LEU A 223 0.91 -9.56 -4.71
N ARG A 224 0.74 -10.62 -5.52
CA ARG A 224 1.19 -11.97 -5.17
C ARG A 224 2.72 -12.04 -5.02
N ALA A 225 3.46 -11.36 -5.89
CA ALA A 225 4.92 -11.28 -5.78
C ALA A 225 5.33 -10.55 -4.48
N LEU A 226 4.66 -9.45 -4.12
CA LEU A 226 4.90 -8.77 -2.85
C LEU A 226 4.55 -9.65 -1.64
N CYS A 227 3.44 -10.39 -1.66
CA CYS A 227 3.12 -11.34 -0.59
C CYS A 227 4.23 -12.37 -0.39
N LYS A 228 4.79 -12.94 -1.47
CA LYS A 228 5.93 -13.86 -1.39
C LYS A 228 7.19 -13.23 -0.78
N GLN A 229 7.36 -11.92 -0.86
CA GLN A 229 8.54 -11.23 -0.34
C GLN A 229 8.38 -10.74 1.10
N TYR A 230 7.17 -10.32 1.48
CA TYR A 230 6.93 -9.62 2.75
C TYR A 230 6.04 -10.38 3.73
N VAL A 231 5.28 -11.38 3.27
CA VAL A 231 4.30 -12.09 4.08
C VAL A 231 4.72 -13.53 4.38
N PHE A 232 5.26 -14.24 3.38
CA PHE A 232 5.64 -15.65 3.45
C PHE A 232 7.14 -15.86 3.60
#